data_AF-A0ABD5HQZ1-F1
#
_entry.id   AF-A0ABD5HQZ1-F1
#
_cell.length_a   1.000
_cell.length_b   1.000
_cell.length_c   1.000
_cell.angle_alpha   90.00
_cell.angle_beta   90.00
_cell.angle_gamma   90.00
#
_symmetry.space_group_name_H-M   'P 1'
#
loop_
_entity.id
_entity.type
_entity.pdbx_description
1 polymer ?
#
loop_
_entity_poly.entity_id
_entity_poly.type
_entity_poly.pdbx_seq_one_letter_code
_entity_poly.pdbx_strand_id
1 'polypeptide(L)'
;MNLYLLSPEVAGGHGEKNIYSNEKNIGTEGISGKVQFLHYEFYRWLGDDLLESTPCFIVSEKLKNALLSSELKDFKLEECLISLSEEFQELYPGK
;
A
#
# COMPACT_ATOMS: atom_id res chain seq x y z
N MET A 1 0.47 26.14 -10.93
CA MET A 1 0.79 24.79 -10.44
C MET A 1 -0.13 24.53 -9.26
N ASN A 2 -1.00 23.53 -9.35
CA ASN A 2 -1.88 23.17 -8.24
C ASN A 2 -1.20 22.05 -7.46
N LEU A 3 -1.09 22.21 -6.15
CA LEU A 3 -0.59 21.18 -5.25
C LEU A 3 -1.79 20.59 -4.52
N TYR A 4 -1.93 19.27 -4.63
CA TYR A 4 -2.98 18.53 -3.94
C TYR A 4 -2.33 17.74 -2.81
N LEU A 5 -2.89 17.84 -1.61
CA LEU A 5 -2.54 16.99 -0.49
C LEU A 5 -3.49 15.80 -0.49
N LEU A 6 -2.94 14.59 -0.59
CA LEU A 6 -3.69 13.36 -0.37
C LEU A 6 -3.57 12.96 1.10
N SER A 7 -4.65 12.45 1.67
CA SER A 7 -4.68 11.88 3.02
C SER A 7 -5.46 10.57 2.99
N PRO A 8 -4.87 9.50 2.44
CA PRO A 8 -5.55 8.21 2.29
C PRO A 8 -5.87 7.57 3.65
N GLU A 9 -6.82 6.64 3.65
CA GLU A 9 -7.11 5.82 4.83
C GLU A 9 -5.90 4.95 5.22
N VAL A 10 -5.67 4.80 6.53
CA VAL A 10 -4.83 3.73 7.10
C VAL A 10 -5.75 2.62 7.61
N ALA A 11 -5.77 1.50 6.88
CA ALA A 11 -6.70 0.39 7.06
C ALA A 11 -6.11 -0.78 7.88
N GLY A 12 -4.82 -0.73 8.20
CA GLY A 12 -4.07 -1.91 8.61
C GLY A 12 -2.61 -1.59 8.90
N GLY A 13 -1.78 -2.62 8.89
CA GLY A 13 -0.37 -2.51 9.24
C GLY A 13 0.54 -3.48 8.49
N HIS A 14 1.83 -3.34 8.74
CA HIS A 14 2.87 -4.19 8.17
C HIS A 14 2.86 -5.56 8.89
N GLY A 15 2.39 -6.61 8.20
CA GLY A 15 2.38 -7.97 8.73
C GLY A 15 3.76 -8.66 8.79
N GLU A 16 3.79 -9.92 9.24
CA GLU A 16 5.06 -10.59 9.59
C GLU A 16 6.00 -10.91 8.41
N LYS A 17 5.44 -11.11 7.21
CA LYS A 17 6.20 -11.48 6.00
C LYS A 17 6.76 -10.29 5.21
N ASN A 18 6.77 -9.09 5.81
CA ASN A 18 7.37 -7.91 5.18
C ASN A 18 8.87 -8.08 4.97
N ILE A 19 9.37 -7.60 3.84
CA ILE A 19 10.80 -7.54 3.55
C ILE A 19 11.21 -6.09 3.40
N TYR A 20 11.99 -5.61 4.37
CA TYR A 20 12.64 -4.30 4.30
C TYR A 20 14.01 -4.42 3.65
N SER A 21 14.40 -3.37 2.96
CA SER A 21 15.74 -3.26 2.38
C SER A 21 16.80 -2.85 3.39
N ASN A 22 18.05 -3.00 2.98
CA ASN A 22 19.20 -2.41 3.64
C ASN A 22 19.44 -0.95 3.22
N GLU A 23 20.33 -0.25 3.92
CA GLU A 23 20.68 1.15 3.65
C GLU A 23 21.23 1.40 2.23
N LYS A 24 21.88 0.39 1.63
CA LYS A 24 22.45 0.51 0.28
C LYS A 24 21.36 0.74 -0.77
N ASN A 25 20.24 0.01 -0.69
CA ASN A 25 19.12 0.18 -1.62
C ASN A 25 18.40 1.52 -1.40
N ILE A 26 18.28 1.98 -0.15
CA ILE A 26 17.72 3.29 0.18
C ILE A 26 18.58 4.41 -0.43
N GLY A 27 19.91 4.25 -0.44
CA GLY A 27 20.83 5.20 -1.06
C GLY A 27 20.69 5.33 -2.58
N THR A 28 20.16 4.32 -3.27
CA THR A 28 19.97 4.32 -4.73
C THR A 28 18.54 4.63 -5.16
N GLU A 29 17.54 4.11 -4.46
CA GLU A 29 16.12 4.19 -4.82
C GLU A 29 15.32 5.16 -3.92
N GLY A 30 15.98 5.82 -2.98
CA GLY A 30 15.35 6.73 -2.02
C GLY A 30 14.39 6.00 -1.08
N ILE A 31 13.31 6.69 -0.69
CA ILE A 31 12.33 6.14 0.26
C ILE A 31 11.60 4.91 -0.29
N SER A 32 11.43 4.84 -1.62
CA SER A 32 10.83 3.68 -2.31
C SER A 32 11.67 2.42 -2.13
N GLY A 33 13.00 2.57 -2.05
CA GLY A 33 13.92 1.47 -1.82
C GLY A 33 13.85 0.86 -0.43
N LYS A 34 13.03 1.36 0.50
CA LYS A 34 12.99 0.91 1.90
C LYS A 34 12.18 -0.38 2.10
N VAL A 35 11.22 -0.66 1.22
CA VAL A 35 10.40 -1.88 1.25
C VAL A 35 10.62 -2.66 -0.05
N GLN A 36 11.07 -3.91 0.05
CA GLN A 36 11.23 -4.83 -1.08
C GLN A 36 9.99 -5.67 -1.34
N PHE A 37 9.25 -5.98 -0.28
CA PHE A 37 8.02 -6.74 -0.38
C PHE A 37 7.08 -6.36 0.76
N LEU A 38 5.84 -6.01 0.41
CA LEU A 38 4.81 -5.65 1.36
C LEU A 38 3.92 -6.86 1.66
N HIS A 39 3.85 -7.22 2.94
CA HIS A 39 2.78 -8.00 3.54
C HIS A 39 1.91 -7.05 4.36
N TYR A 40 0.68 -6.83 3.94
CA TYR A 40 -0.23 -5.92 4.62
C TYR A 40 -1.35 -6.69 5.33
N GLU A 41 -1.49 -6.44 6.62
CA GLU A 41 -2.55 -7.02 7.42
C GLU A 41 -3.66 -5.99 7.61
N PHE A 42 -4.87 -6.30 7.15
CA PHE A 42 -6.03 -5.45 7.30
C PHE A 42 -6.66 -5.63 8.69
N TYR A 43 -6.91 -4.50 9.36
CA TYR A 43 -7.67 -4.43 10.62
C TYR A 43 -9.11 -3.99 10.38
N ARG A 44 -9.31 -3.14 9.36
CA ARG A 44 -10.60 -2.69 8.83
C ARG A 44 -10.41 -2.18 7.42
N TRP A 45 -11.47 -1.88 6.68
CA TRP A 45 -11.35 -1.16 5.41
C TRP A 45 -12.66 -0.45 5.08
N LEU A 46 -12.61 0.86 4.83
CA LEU A 46 -13.80 1.65 4.50
C LEU A 46 -14.17 1.59 3.02
N GLY A 47 -13.39 0.86 2.21
CA GLY A 47 -13.61 0.69 0.77
C GLY A 47 -12.86 1.69 -0.11
N ASP A 48 -11.92 2.45 0.47
CA ASP A 48 -11.10 3.41 -0.28
C ASP A 48 -10.20 2.68 -1.29
N ASP A 49 -10.09 3.26 -2.49
CA ASP A 49 -9.30 2.73 -3.61
C ASP A 49 -7.79 2.95 -3.42
N LEU A 50 -7.39 3.88 -2.54
CA LEU A 50 -6.00 4.21 -2.19
C LEU A 50 -5.86 4.16 -0.67
N LEU A 51 -4.89 3.39 -0.18
CA LEU A 51 -4.58 3.25 1.24
C LEU A 51 -3.12 3.62 1.50
N GLU A 52 -2.86 4.17 2.67
CA GLU A 52 -1.52 4.50 3.12
C GLU A 52 -0.91 3.36 3.95
N SER A 53 0.31 2.94 3.59
CA SER A 53 1.12 1.97 4.31
C SER A 53 2.59 2.39 4.26
N THR A 54 2.91 3.50 4.94
CA THR A 54 4.21 4.17 4.81
C THR A 54 5.41 3.19 4.90
N PRO A 55 6.34 3.21 3.92
CA PRO A 55 6.49 4.18 2.82
C PRO A 55 5.76 3.83 1.52
N CYS A 56 4.92 2.80 1.52
CA CYS A 56 4.15 2.34 0.37
C CYS A 56 2.72 2.90 0.38
N PHE A 57 2.05 2.75 -0.75
CA PHE A 57 0.60 2.88 -0.88
C PHE A 57 0.04 1.58 -1.44
N ILE A 58 -1.20 1.26 -1.07
CA ILE A 58 -1.94 0.13 -1.64
C ILE A 58 -3.05 0.71 -2.51
N VAL A 59 -3.19 0.16 -3.71
CA VAL A 59 -4.24 0.56 -4.65
C VAL A 59 -5.14 -0.62 -4.96
N SER A 60 -6.44 -0.37 -5.09
CA SER A 60 -7.35 -1.37 -5.62
C SER A 60 -7.04 -1.66 -7.10
N GLU A 61 -7.52 -2.80 -7.61
CA GLU A 61 -7.39 -3.14 -9.03
C GLU A 61 -8.03 -2.07 -9.93
N LYS A 62 -9.12 -1.44 -9.48
CA LYS A 62 -9.77 -0.33 -10.19
C LYS A 62 -8.83 0.87 -10.32
N LEU A 63 -8.19 1.29 -9.23
CA LEU A 63 -7.26 2.43 -9.26
C LEU A 63 -5.97 2.09 -10.01
N LYS A 64 -5.46 0.87 -9.87
CA LYS A 64 -4.34 0.36 -10.69
C LYS A 64 -4.60 0.55 -12.19
N ASN A 65 -5.78 0.14 -12.66
CA ASN A 65 -6.17 0.32 -14.07
C ASN A 65 -6.29 1.80 -14.49
N ALA A 66 -6.78 2.66 -13.59
CA ALA A 66 -6.83 4.10 -13.83
C ALA A 66 -5.42 4.72 -13.90
N LEU A 67 -4.49 4.30 -13.04
CA LEU A 67 -3.09 4.76 -13.07
C LEU A 67 -2.39 4.35 -14.36
N LEU A 68 -2.56 3.09 -14.79
CA LEU A 68 -2.00 2.56 -16.04
C LEU A 68 -2.53 3.25 -17.30
N SER A 69 -3.74 3.79 -17.27
CA SER A 69 -4.36 4.54 -18.38
C SER A 69 -4.14 6.05 -18.30
N SER A 70 -3.50 6.55 -17.24
CA SER A 70 -3.20 7.96 -17.04
C SER A 70 -1.86 8.38 -17.65
N GLU A 71 -1.61 9.70 -17.69
CA GLU A 71 -0.31 10.26 -18.05
C GLU A 71 0.65 10.43 -16.86
N LEU A 72 0.26 9.94 -15.66
CA LEU A 72 1.10 10.00 -14.47
C LEU A 72 2.38 9.16 -14.65
N LYS A 73 3.47 9.63 -14.08
CA LYS A 73 4.80 9.02 -14.18
C LYS A 73 5.43 8.90 -12.80
N ASP A 74 6.58 8.25 -12.75
CA ASP A 74 7.42 8.13 -11.55
C ASP A 74 6.75 7.38 -10.39
N PHE A 75 5.98 6.34 -10.72
CA PHE A 75 5.48 5.34 -9.77
C PHE A 75 5.84 3.92 -10.23
N LYS A 76 5.86 2.99 -9.28
CA LYS A 76 6.02 1.55 -9.53
C LYS A 76 4.82 0.81 -8.95
N LEU A 77 4.26 -0.10 -9.72
CA LEU A 77 3.21 -1.01 -9.26
C LEU A 77 3.82 -2.38 -9.02
N GLU A 78 3.56 -2.94 -7.85
CA GLU A 78 3.99 -4.28 -7.44
C GLU A 78 2.86 -4.98 -6.71
N GLU A 79 2.84 -6.30 -6.79
CA GLU A 79 1.90 -7.11 -6.03
C GLU A 79 2.33 -7.17 -4.56
N CYS A 80 1.37 -7.22 -3.64
CA CYS A 80 1.60 -7.38 -2.21
C CYS A 80 0.84 -8.60 -1.68
N LEU A 81 1.31 -9.15 -0.55
CA LEU A 81 0.55 -10.16 0.18
C LEU A 81 -0.42 -9.46 1.13
N ILE A 82 -1.65 -9.96 1.23
CA ILE A 82 -2.63 -9.47 2.20
C ILE A 82 -3.01 -10.58 3.19
N SER A 83 -3.26 -10.17 4.44
CA SER A 83 -3.92 -10.99 5.47
C SER A 83 -5.03 -10.19 6.13
N LEU A 84 -5.96 -10.88 6.79
CA LEU A 84 -7.05 -10.27 7.55
C LEU A 84 -6.80 -10.60 9.02
N SER A 85 -6.83 -9.58 9.89
CA SER A 85 -6.70 -9.79 11.32
C SER A 85 -7.96 -10.43 11.92
N GLU A 86 -7.85 -10.88 13.17
CA GLU A 86 -9.01 -11.39 13.91
C GLU A 86 -10.09 -10.31 14.04
N GLU A 87 -9.71 -9.07 14.34
CA GLU A 87 -10.65 -7.94 14.44
C GLU A 87 -11.37 -7.66 13.12
N PHE A 88 -10.67 -7.79 11.98
CA PHE A 88 -11.30 -7.64 10.67
C PHE A 88 -12.37 -8.71 10.46
N GLN A 89 -12.05 -9.97 10.77
CA GLN A 89 -12.98 -11.09 10.63
C GLN A 89 -14.20 -10.95 11.53
N GLU A 90 -14.03 -10.43 12.75
CA GLU A 90 -15.13 -10.14 13.68
C GLU A 90 -16.03 -9.00 13.19
N LEU A 91 -15.45 -7.93 12.64
CA LEU A 91 -16.20 -6.78 12.09
C LEU A 91 -16.91 -7.10 10.77
N TYR A 92 -16.34 -7.99 9.96
CA TYR A 92 -16.79 -8.32 8.61
C TYR A 92 -16.90 -9.84 8.40
N PRO A 93 -17.84 -10.52 9.09
CA PRO A 93 -17.95 -11.98 8.99
C PRO A 93 -18.31 -12.44 7.58
N GLY A 94 -17.54 -13.40 7.04
CA GLY A 94 -17.78 -13.98 5.72
C GLY A 94 -17.25 -13.16 4.53
N LYS A 95 -16.39 -12.18 4.81
CA LYS A 95 -15.62 -11.42 3.82
C LYS A 95 -14.18 -11.92 3.72
#